data_AF-A0A061H6S8-F1
#
_entry.id   AF-A0A061H6S8-F1
#
_cell.length_a   1.000
_cell.length_b   1.000
_cell.length_c   1.000
_cell.angle_alpha   90.00
_cell.angle_beta   90.00
_cell.angle_gamma   90.00
#
_symmetry.space_group_name_H-M   'P 1'
#
loop_
_entity.id
_entity.type
_entity.pdbx_description
1 polymer ?
#
loop_
_entity_poly.entity_id
_entity_poly.type
_entity_poly.pdbx_seq_one_letter_code
_entity_poly.pdbx_strand_id
1 'polypeptide(L)'
;MSSHHTGTHSNTGTHSNTDTNTNTSNDTVRFSSFDVTSQVFYRSSCGQIVGLVNLKPIVPGHVLVIPTVPYHRLKEVPPHLVGLLFTAVQQVATALEDVFGAEAVTISVQDGQAAGQTVAHLHVHVLPRRTGDFVENDRVYEHLEAWGFDRGRGDGDGDGDGVKTEDGRGVDADEVRKPRTRAQMESEARYLAAFFADGVYVAPRDRD
;
A
#
# COMPACT_ATOMS: atom_id res chain seq x y z
N MET A 1 58.75 43.38 -28.49
CA MET A 1 57.54 43.55 -29.32
C MET A 1 56.42 42.76 -28.66
N SER A 2 55.27 43.40 -28.45
CA SER A 2 54.01 42.94 -27.80
C SER A 2 54.11 42.57 -26.31
N SER A 3 53.59 43.29 -25.30
CA SER A 3 52.37 44.10 -25.07
C SER A 3 51.11 43.31 -24.70
N HIS A 4 50.45 43.77 -23.61
CA HIS A 4 49.07 43.56 -23.12
C HIS A 4 48.90 42.49 -22.03
N HIS A 5 48.10 42.65 -20.96
CA HIS A 5 47.36 43.76 -20.35
C HIS A 5 46.86 43.22 -19.00
N THR A 6 46.89 44.02 -17.93
CA THR A 6 46.34 43.69 -16.61
C THR A 6 44.81 43.63 -16.62
N GLY A 7 44.20 42.72 -15.85
CA GLY A 7 42.75 42.70 -15.64
C GLY A 7 42.34 41.80 -14.48
N THR A 8 42.28 42.39 -13.28
CA THR A 8 41.59 41.86 -12.11
C THR A 8 40.07 41.93 -12.30
N HIS A 9 39.38 40.80 -12.15
CA HIS A 9 37.93 40.78 -11.88
C HIS A 9 37.64 39.90 -10.67
N SER A 10 37.33 40.57 -9.58
CA SER A 10 36.57 40.07 -8.43
C SER A 10 35.17 39.65 -8.87
N ASN A 11 34.76 38.42 -8.59
CA ASN A 11 33.35 38.04 -8.57
C ASN A 11 32.99 37.48 -7.19
N THR A 12 32.32 38.32 -6.42
CA THR A 12 31.54 38.00 -5.23
C THR A 12 30.31 37.20 -5.64
N GLY A 13 30.17 35.98 -5.13
CA GLY A 13 29.01 35.13 -5.39
C GLY A 13 28.76 34.20 -4.22
N THR A 14 28.10 34.75 -3.20
CA THR A 14 27.40 34.00 -2.16
C THR A 14 26.44 32.99 -2.77
N HIS A 15 26.70 31.70 -2.58
CA HIS A 15 25.65 30.68 -2.69
C HIS A 15 25.25 30.22 -1.29
N SER A 16 24.37 31.04 -0.73
CA SER A 16 23.43 30.69 0.32
C SER A 16 22.63 29.44 -0.05
N ASN A 17 22.40 28.62 0.98
CA ASN A 17 21.33 27.63 1.16
C ASN A 17 20.47 27.30 -0.06
N THR A 18 20.43 26.02 -0.41
CA THR A 18 19.11 25.39 -0.56
C THR A 18 18.95 24.41 0.57
N ASP A 19 17.99 24.77 1.41
CA ASP A 19 17.60 24.08 2.61
C ASP A 19 17.30 22.62 2.29
N THR A 20 17.87 21.71 3.07
CA THR A 20 17.28 20.40 3.34
C THR A 20 15.96 20.65 4.08
N ASN A 21 14.95 21.06 3.34
CA ASN A 21 13.61 21.23 3.85
C ASN A 21 13.01 19.83 3.94
N THR A 22 13.23 19.16 5.07
CA THR A 22 12.46 18.00 5.54
C THR A 22 11.04 18.47 5.85
N ASN A 23 10.34 18.93 4.81
CA ASN A 23 8.92 19.20 4.86
C ASN A 23 8.26 17.90 4.46
N THR A 24 7.90 17.07 5.44
CA THR A 24 6.85 16.06 5.26
C THR A 24 5.57 16.81 4.90
N SER A 25 5.45 17.20 3.64
CA SER A 25 4.31 17.94 3.15
C SER A 25 3.09 17.08 3.38
N ASN A 26 2.11 17.69 4.04
CA ASN A 26 0.77 17.16 4.26
C ASN A 26 -0.01 17.17 2.94
N ASP A 27 0.65 16.75 1.85
CA ASP A 27 0.13 16.81 0.49
C ASP A 27 -1.02 15.83 0.37
N THR A 28 -2.13 16.35 -0.14
CA THR A 28 -3.33 15.60 -0.42
C THR A 28 -2.99 14.39 -1.29
N VAL A 29 -3.34 13.21 -0.81
CA VAL A 29 -3.21 11.96 -1.56
C VAL A 29 -4.57 11.56 -2.09
N ARG A 30 -4.62 11.23 -3.38
CA ARG A 30 -5.83 10.73 -4.01
C ARG A 30 -5.65 9.29 -4.48
N PHE A 31 -6.68 8.49 -4.25
CA PHE A 31 -6.84 7.19 -4.88
C PHE A 31 -7.95 7.32 -5.91
N SER A 32 -7.60 7.53 -7.19
CA SER A 32 -8.55 7.97 -8.22
C SER A 32 -9.19 9.31 -7.80
N SER A 33 -10.50 9.38 -7.62
CA SER A 33 -11.20 10.58 -7.14
C SER A 33 -11.31 10.68 -5.61
N PHE A 34 -10.93 9.64 -4.86
CA PHE A 34 -11.11 9.59 -3.41
C PHE A 34 -9.95 10.30 -2.67
N ASP A 35 -10.26 11.17 -1.72
CA ASP A 35 -9.27 11.70 -0.77
C ASP A 35 -8.95 10.63 0.27
N VAL A 36 -7.71 10.16 0.25
CA VAL A 36 -7.20 9.09 1.13
C VAL A 36 -6.05 9.60 2.02
N THR A 37 -5.91 10.92 2.18
CA THR A 37 -4.78 11.54 2.88
C THR A 37 -4.65 11.01 4.32
N SER A 38 -5.77 10.89 5.03
CA SER A 38 -5.82 10.35 6.40
C SER A 38 -5.63 8.82 6.50
N GLN A 39 -5.59 8.13 5.37
CA GLN A 39 -5.45 6.67 5.29
C GLN A 39 -4.02 6.24 4.92
N VAL A 40 -3.15 7.20 4.59
CA VAL A 40 -1.76 6.94 4.23
C VAL A 40 -0.93 6.66 5.49
N PHE A 41 -0.20 5.55 5.47
CA PHE A 41 0.72 5.16 6.54
C PHE A 41 2.19 5.09 6.08
N TYR A 42 2.43 4.97 4.77
CA TYR A 42 3.76 4.89 4.18
C TYR A 42 3.90 5.91 3.05
N ARG A 43 5.06 6.56 2.97
CA ARG A 43 5.47 7.37 1.83
C ARG A 43 6.91 7.02 1.49
N SER A 44 7.19 6.73 0.22
CA SER A 44 8.57 6.61 -0.26
C SER A 44 9.31 7.94 -0.05
N SER A 45 10.64 7.92 0.04
CA SER A 45 11.47 9.13 0.21
C SER A 45 11.20 10.24 -0.81
N CYS A 46 10.90 9.88 -2.06
CA CYS A 46 10.55 10.83 -3.13
C CYS A 46 9.07 11.25 -3.15
N GLY A 47 8.24 10.70 -2.27
CA GLY A 47 6.79 10.96 -2.22
C GLY A 47 5.99 10.43 -3.43
N GLN A 48 6.60 9.70 -4.36
CA GLN A 48 5.92 9.23 -5.58
C GLN A 48 5.13 7.94 -5.37
N ILE A 49 5.42 7.19 -4.31
CA ILE A 49 4.72 5.96 -3.93
C ILE A 49 4.23 6.09 -2.50
N VAL A 50 3.01 5.64 -2.23
CA VAL A 50 2.39 5.67 -0.91
C VAL A 50 1.72 4.34 -0.58
N GLY A 51 1.68 4.01 0.71
CA GLY A 51 0.91 2.90 1.26
C GLY A 51 -0.28 3.42 2.03
N LEU A 52 -1.45 2.83 1.79
CA LEU A 52 -2.72 3.22 2.41
C LEU A 52 -3.49 2.01 2.93
N VAL A 53 -4.20 2.19 4.03
CA VAL A 53 -5.02 1.12 4.62
C VAL A 53 -6.31 0.89 3.81
N ASN A 54 -6.75 -0.36 3.65
CA ASN A 54 -7.84 -0.71 2.73
C ASN A 54 -9.25 -0.46 3.32
N LEU A 55 -10.22 0.12 2.60
CA LEU A 55 -11.57 0.32 3.14
C LEU A 55 -12.25 -0.99 3.58
N LYS A 56 -12.05 -2.07 2.80
CA LYS A 56 -12.59 -3.40 3.04
C LYS A 56 -11.44 -4.40 2.98
N PRO A 57 -10.70 -4.62 4.08
CA PRO A 57 -9.61 -5.59 4.10
C PRO A 57 -10.15 -7.01 3.91
N ILE A 58 -9.31 -7.89 3.33
CA ILE A 58 -9.61 -9.32 3.15
C ILE A 58 -9.12 -10.09 4.38
N VAL A 59 -7.91 -9.76 4.83
CA VAL A 59 -7.32 -10.19 6.10
C VAL A 59 -6.91 -8.97 6.93
N PRO A 60 -6.75 -9.08 8.26
CA PRO A 60 -6.11 -8.04 9.05
C PRO A 60 -4.76 -7.64 8.45
N GLY A 61 -4.50 -6.35 8.31
CA GLY A 61 -3.28 -5.84 7.68
C GLY A 61 -3.28 -5.85 6.15
N HIS A 62 -4.41 -6.19 5.48
CA HIS A 62 -4.55 -5.97 4.04
C HIS A 62 -4.52 -4.46 3.73
N VAL A 63 -3.44 -4.03 3.07
CA VAL A 63 -3.20 -2.65 2.63
C VAL A 63 -2.99 -2.57 1.12
N LEU A 64 -3.01 -1.35 0.59
CA LEU A 64 -2.71 -1.05 -0.80
C LEU A 64 -1.43 -0.20 -0.90
N VAL A 65 -0.60 -0.46 -1.91
CA VAL A 65 0.52 0.40 -2.30
C VAL A 65 0.26 0.96 -3.69
N ILE A 66 0.33 2.28 -3.84
CA ILE A 66 -0.07 2.99 -5.05
C ILE A 66 0.98 4.03 -5.46
N PRO A 67 1.15 4.33 -6.77
CA PRO A 67 1.74 5.59 -7.18
C PRO A 67 0.86 6.78 -6.74
N THR A 68 1.44 7.96 -6.52
CA THR A 68 0.64 9.17 -6.23
C THR A 68 0.00 9.75 -7.48
N VAL A 69 0.59 9.50 -8.64
CA VAL A 69 -0.01 9.78 -9.95
C VAL A 69 -0.99 8.65 -10.29
N PRO A 70 -2.25 8.96 -10.65
CA PRO A 70 -3.29 7.95 -10.89
C PRO A 70 -3.16 7.28 -12.25
N TYR A 71 -2.09 6.50 -12.47
CA TYR A 71 -1.99 5.60 -13.62
C TYR A 71 -3.10 4.56 -13.51
N HIS A 72 -3.89 4.34 -14.55
CA HIS A 72 -4.98 3.37 -14.52
C HIS A 72 -4.46 1.94 -14.64
N ARG A 73 -3.39 1.77 -15.43
CA ARG A 73 -2.83 0.47 -15.81
C ARG A 73 -1.33 0.42 -15.60
N LEU A 74 -0.79 -0.77 -15.33
CA LEU A 74 0.66 -0.97 -15.18
C LEU A 74 1.45 -0.51 -16.42
N LYS A 75 0.90 -0.74 -17.62
CA LYS A 75 1.51 -0.34 -18.90
C LYS A 75 1.71 1.18 -19.05
N GLU A 76 1.05 1.99 -18.25
CA GLU A 76 1.13 3.46 -18.28
C GLU A 76 2.22 3.99 -17.35
N VAL A 77 2.72 3.15 -16.44
CA VAL A 77 3.69 3.53 -15.42
C VAL A 77 5.10 3.61 -16.04
N PRO A 78 5.81 4.73 -15.87
CA PRO A 78 7.22 4.84 -16.24
C PRO A 78 8.07 3.74 -15.60
N PRO A 79 9.02 3.10 -16.32
CA PRO A 79 9.79 1.98 -15.79
C PRO A 79 10.50 2.23 -14.45
N HIS A 80 11.01 3.45 -14.23
CA HIS A 80 11.66 3.82 -12.97
C HIS A 80 10.67 3.82 -11.78
N LEU A 81 9.40 4.18 -12.00
CA LEU A 81 8.35 4.13 -10.98
C LEU A 81 7.92 2.70 -10.68
N VAL A 82 8.02 1.76 -11.63
CA VAL A 82 7.73 0.34 -11.37
C VAL A 82 8.73 -0.21 -10.34
N GLY A 83 10.02 0.10 -10.48
CA GLY A 83 11.04 -0.29 -9.50
C GLY A 83 10.79 0.32 -8.12
N LEU A 84 10.45 1.62 -8.06
CA LEU A 84 10.10 2.30 -6.82
C LEU A 84 8.83 1.73 -6.16
N LEU A 85 7.81 1.39 -6.96
CA LEU A 85 6.57 0.78 -6.49
C LEU A 85 6.84 -0.54 -5.78
N PHE A 86 7.61 -1.44 -6.41
CA PHE A 86 7.91 -2.74 -5.80
C PHE A 86 8.92 -2.68 -4.67
N THR A 87 9.81 -1.66 -4.65
CA THR A 87 10.64 -1.37 -3.47
C THR A 87 9.76 -0.99 -2.27
N ALA A 88 8.76 -0.14 -2.48
CA ALA A 88 7.79 0.20 -1.44
C ALA A 88 6.95 -1.01 -1.00
N VAL A 89 6.50 -1.85 -1.94
CA VAL A 89 5.80 -3.10 -1.62
C VAL A 89 6.66 -4.00 -0.74
N GLN A 90 7.96 -4.14 -1.03
CA GLN A 90 8.88 -4.90 -0.19
C GLN A 90 8.95 -4.34 1.23
N GLN A 91 9.17 -3.03 1.38
CA GLN A 91 9.23 -2.38 2.70
C GLN A 91 7.93 -2.58 3.49
N VAL A 92 6.79 -2.41 2.84
CA VAL A 92 5.47 -2.60 3.45
C VAL A 92 5.24 -4.06 3.82
N ALA A 93 5.55 -5.01 2.93
CA ALA A 93 5.39 -6.43 3.21
C ALA A 93 6.20 -6.88 4.44
N THR A 94 7.48 -6.49 4.51
CA THR A 94 8.33 -6.78 5.67
C THR A 94 7.75 -6.21 6.96
N ALA A 95 7.29 -4.95 6.93
CA ALA A 95 6.66 -4.34 8.08
C ALA A 95 5.40 -5.09 8.54
N LEU A 96 4.57 -5.55 7.60
CA LEU A 96 3.33 -6.25 7.91
C LEU A 96 3.57 -7.64 8.48
N GLU A 97 4.58 -8.38 8.01
CA GLU A 97 4.96 -9.66 8.62
C GLU A 97 5.30 -9.48 10.09
N ASP A 98 6.13 -8.49 10.42
CA ASP A 98 6.53 -8.23 11.81
C ASP A 98 5.36 -7.70 12.67
N VAL A 99 4.61 -6.71 12.15
CA VAL A 99 3.51 -6.07 12.89
C VAL A 99 2.35 -7.01 13.14
N PHE A 100 2.03 -7.86 12.16
CA PHE A 100 0.92 -8.80 12.23
C PHE A 100 1.38 -10.21 12.57
N GLY A 101 2.65 -10.46 12.91
CA GLY A 101 3.16 -11.81 13.18
C GLY A 101 2.75 -12.79 12.07
N ALA A 102 2.93 -12.39 10.83
CA ALA A 102 2.64 -13.19 9.65
C ALA A 102 3.86 -14.01 9.25
N GLU A 103 3.62 -15.14 8.59
CA GLU A 103 4.64 -16.08 8.13
C GLU A 103 5.00 -15.88 6.65
N ALA A 104 4.13 -15.20 5.92
CA ALA A 104 4.28 -14.90 4.50
C ALA A 104 3.42 -13.69 4.10
N VAL A 105 3.51 -13.28 2.84
CA VAL A 105 2.62 -12.26 2.24
C VAL A 105 2.08 -12.72 0.89
N THR A 106 0.83 -12.36 0.59
CA THR A 106 0.30 -12.37 -0.77
C THR A 106 0.42 -10.98 -1.37
N ILE A 107 1.07 -10.89 -2.53
CA ILE A 107 1.20 -9.66 -3.33
C ILE A 107 0.41 -9.87 -4.63
N SER A 108 -0.54 -8.98 -4.92
CA SER A 108 -1.41 -9.12 -6.09
C SER A 108 -1.69 -7.79 -6.77
N VAL A 109 -1.83 -7.81 -8.10
CA VAL A 109 -2.19 -6.65 -8.93
C VAL A 109 -3.29 -7.05 -9.88
N GLN A 110 -4.41 -6.34 -9.82
CA GLN A 110 -5.53 -6.47 -10.75
C GLN A 110 -5.40 -5.39 -11.83
N ASP A 111 -4.68 -5.70 -12.91
CA ASP A 111 -4.38 -4.73 -13.97
C ASP A 111 -5.48 -4.70 -15.05
N GLY A 112 -6.49 -3.86 -14.84
CA GLY A 112 -7.63 -3.68 -15.74
C GLY A 112 -8.89 -4.40 -15.30
N GLN A 113 -10.05 -3.94 -15.80
CA GLN A 113 -11.37 -4.43 -15.40
C GLN A 113 -11.52 -5.96 -15.55
N ALA A 114 -11.00 -6.54 -16.64
CA ALA A 114 -11.04 -7.99 -16.87
C ALA A 114 -10.22 -8.81 -15.85
N ALA A 115 -9.27 -8.17 -15.14
CA ALA A 115 -8.51 -8.77 -14.06
C ALA A 115 -9.14 -8.50 -12.67
N GLY A 116 -10.33 -7.89 -12.61
CA GLY A 116 -11.04 -7.57 -11.36
C GLY A 116 -10.75 -6.17 -10.80
N GLN A 117 -10.14 -5.26 -11.56
CA GLN A 117 -9.87 -3.90 -11.09
C GLN A 117 -11.17 -3.11 -10.92
N THR A 118 -11.47 -2.68 -9.69
CA THR A 118 -12.68 -1.91 -9.37
C THR A 118 -12.44 -0.40 -9.32
N VAL A 119 -11.22 0.03 -8.96
CA VAL A 119 -10.81 1.44 -8.96
C VAL A 119 -9.76 1.66 -10.05
N ALA A 120 -10.03 2.61 -10.96
CA ALA A 120 -9.15 3.00 -12.06
C ALA A 120 -7.94 3.82 -11.56
N HIS A 121 -7.11 3.19 -10.75
CA HIS A 121 -5.82 3.65 -10.28
C HIS A 121 -5.04 2.38 -9.91
N LEU A 122 -3.89 2.13 -10.52
CA LEU A 122 -3.03 1.01 -10.22
C LEU A 122 -2.77 0.92 -8.71
N HIS A 123 -3.01 -0.25 -8.14
CA HIS A 123 -2.72 -0.54 -6.75
C HIS A 123 -2.23 -1.98 -6.62
N VAL A 124 -1.24 -2.15 -5.75
CA VAL A 124 -0.74 -3.46 -5.35
C VAL A 124 -1.37 -3.81 -4.01
N HIS A 125 -2.06 -4.93 -3.97
CA HIS A 125 -2.55 -5.51 -2.73
C HIS A 125 -1.40 -6.19 -2.00
N VAL A 126 -1.26 -5.91 -0.70
CA VAL A 126 -0.31 -6.59 0.18
C VAL A 126 -1.10 -7.17 1.36
N LEU A 127 -1.12 -8.50 1.47
CA LEU A 127 -1.89 -9.23 2.46
C LEU A 127 -0.94 -10.09 3.31
N PRO A 128 -0.74 -9.78 4.59
CA PRO A 128 0.01 -10.67 5.48
C PRO A 128 -0.75 -11.97 5.70
N ARG A 129 -0.03 -13.09 5.68
CA ARG A 129 -0.56 -14.45 5.70
C ARG A 129 -0.04 -15.26 6.88
N ARG A 130 -0.85 -16.19 7.36
CA ARG A 130 -0.46 -17.17 8.40
C ARG A 130 -0.94 -18.55 7.99
N THR A 131 -0.24 -19.60 8.41
CA THR A 131 -0.74 -20.97 8.22
C THR A 131 -2.17 -21.11 8.76
N GLY A 132 -3.08 -21.57 7.90
CA GLY A 132 -4.50 -21.78 8.24
C GLY A 132 -5.37 -20.53 8.21
N ASP A 133 -4.88 -19.36 7.79
CA ASP A 133 -5.71 -18.17 7.58
C ASP A 133 -6.68 -18.33 6.38
N PHE A 134 -6.29 -19.16 5.41
CA PHE A 134 -7.12 -19.71 4.35
C PHE A 134 -6.85 -21.21 4.25
N VAL A 135 -7.91 -21.98 4.07
CA VAL A 135 -7.83 -23.45 3.94
C VAL A 135 -7.13 -23.85 2.64
N GLU A 136 -7.25 -23.04 1.58
CA GLU A 136 -6.60 -23.26 0.29
C GLU A 136 -5.90 -21.97 -0.21
N ASN A 137 -4.58 -21.91 -0.08
CA ASN A 137 -3.77 -20.74 -0.45
C ASN A 137 -3.80 -20.40 -1.96
N ASP A 138 -3.96 -21.41 -2.81
CA ASP A 138 -4.06 -21.22 -4.27
C ASP A 138 -5.45 -20.75 -4.72
N ARG A 139 -6.40 -20.68 -3.77
CA ARG A 139 -7.80 -20.27 -3.95
C ARG A 139 -8.13 -18.93 -3.33
N VAL A 140 -7.15 -18.03 -3.19
CA VAL A 140 -7.39 -16.62 -2.81
C VAL A 140 -8.50 -15.97 -3.67
N TYR A 141 -8.69 -16.45 -4.90
CA TYR A 141 -9.76 -15.99 -5.81
C TYR A 141 -11.11 -16.71 -5.64
N GLU A 142 -11.15 -17.95 -5.12
CA GLU A 142 -12.40 -18.69 -4.90
C GLU A 142 -12.99 -18.43 -3.49
N HIS A 143 -12.16 -18.07 -2.51
CA HIS A 143 -12.58 -17.78 -1.12
C HIS A 143 -12.90 -16.30 -0.87
N LEU A 144 -13.26 -15.57 -1.93
CA LEU A 144 -13.88 -14.25 -1.80
C LEU A 144 -15.28 -14.33 -1.16
N GLU A 145 -15.83 -15.52 -0.94
CA GLU A 145 -17.05 -15.74 -0.17
C GLU A 145 -16.79 -16.39 1.20
N ALA A 146 -17.64 -16.01 2.15
CA ALA A 146 -17.77 -16.54 3.51
C ALA A 146 -16.73 -16.04 4.55
N TRP A 147 -16.80 -14.78 4.94
CA TRP A 147 -16.88 -14.49 6.38
C TRP A 147 -17.47 -13.11 6.72
N GLY A 148 -18.52 -13.15 7.54
CA GLY A 148 -18.97 -12.04 8.37
C GLY A 148 -18.39 -12.21 9.77
N PHE A 149 -17.83 -11.14 10.32
CA PHE A 149 -17.25 -11.11 11.66
C PHE A 149 -18.28 -11.51 12.73
N ASP A 150 -18.11 -12.68 13.37
CA ASP A 150 -18.75 -12.98 14.65
C ASP A 150 -17.69 -13.34 15.71
N ARG A 151 -17.74 -12.62 16.83
CA ARG A 151 -16.87 -12.84 17.99
C ARG A 151 -17.57 -13.82 18.92
N GLY A 152 -17.43 -15.12 18.66
CA GLY A 152 -17.71 -16.13 19.67
C GLY A 152 -18.31 -17.43 19.14
N ARG A 153 -17.45 -18.38 18.75
CA ARG A 153 -17.62 -19.85 18.77
C ARG A 153 -16.33 -20.39 18.13
N GLY A 154 -15.41 -21.05 18.82
CA GLY A 154 -15.62 -22.13 19.77
C GLY A 154 -15.72 -23.42 18.97
N ASP A 155 -14.62 -24.17 18.93
CA ASP A 155 -14.44 -25.47 18.27
C ASP A 155 -15.69 -26.36 18.38
N GLY A 156 -16.11 -26.94 17.26
CA GLY A 156 -17.22 -27.89 17.23
C GLY A 156 -17.47 -28.46 15.83
N ASP A 157 -17.29 -29.78 15.72
CA ASP A 157 -17.59 -30.63 14.56
C ASP A 157 -18.99 -30.39 13.98
N GLY A 158 -19.13 -30.49 12.65
CA GLY A 158 -20.44 -30.48 11.99
C GLY A 158 -20.37 -30.65 10.48
N ASP A 159 -20.75 -31.86 10.05
CA ASP A 159 -21.05 -32.37 8.71
C ASP A 159 -21.17 -31.39 7.54
N GLY A 160 -20.55 -31.78 6.43
CA GLY A 160 -20.77 -31.18 5.13
C GLY A 160 -22.16 -31.50 4.57
N ASP A 161 -22.76 -30.49 3.93
CA ASP A 161 -23.71 -30.68 2.84
C ASP A 161 -23.57 -29.50 1.87
N GLY A 162 -23.45 -29.82 0.58
CA GLY A 162 -23.00 -28.86 -0.44
C GLY A 162 -24.07 -27.88 -0.90
N VAL A 163 -23.64 -26.78 -1.57
CA VAL A 163 -24.54 -25.97 -2.39
C VAL A 163 -23.91 -25.73 -3.77
N LYS A 164 -24.74 -25.97 -4.78
CA LYS A 164 -24.44 -26.04 -6.21
C LYS A 164 -24.15 -24.67 -6.82
N THR A 165 -23.22 -24.64 -7.76
CA THR A 165 -22.86 -23.52 -8.63
C THR A 165 -23.91 -23.34 -9.74
N GLU A 166 -24.85 -22.41 -9.58
CA GLU A 166 -25.78 -21.99 -10.66
C GLU A 166 -26.21 -20.53 -10.48
N ASP A 167 -25.30 -19.56 -10.60
CA ASP A 167 -25.70 -18.21 -11.03
C ASP A 167 -24.48 -17.47 -11.57
N GLY A 168 -24.57 -16.93 -12.78
CA GLY A 168 -23.51 -16.18 -13.43
C GLY A 168 -23.28 -14.82 -12.77
N ARG A 169 -22.80 -14.81 -11.53
CA ARG A 169 -22.41 -13.59 -10.80
C ARG A 169 -20.91 -13.41 -10.89
N GLY A 170 -20.52 -12.28 -11.47
CA GLY A 170 -19.13 -11.87 -11.61
C GLY A 170 -18.42 -11.85 -10.27
N VAL A 171 -17.12 -12.10 -10.34
CA VAL A 171 -16.19 -12.18 -9.21
C VAL A 171 -15.99 -10.79 -8.61
N ASP A 172 -16.97 -10.32 -7.85
CA ASP A 172 -16.84 -9.09 -7.06
C ASP A 172 -17.52 -9.29 -5.70
N ALA A 173 -16.81 -9.92 -4.78
CA ALA A 173 -17.24 -10.07 -3.39
C ALA A 173 -17.08 -8.79 -2.57
N ASP A 174 -17.29 -7.64 -3.22
CA ASP A 174 -17.32 -6.35 -2.56
C ASP A 174 -18.63 -6.12 -1.80
N GLU A 175 -19.73 -6.76 -2.21
CA GLU A 175 -21.07 -6.50 -1.66
C GLU A 175 -21.28 -7.04 -0.23
N VAL A 176 -20.58 -8.12 0.16
CA VAL A 176 -20.81 -8.80 1.44
C VAL A 176 -19.92 -8.25 2.59
N ARG A 177 -18.79 -7.62 2.27
CA ARG A 177 -17.83 -7.10 3.27
C ARG A 177 -18.22 -5.71 3.74
N LYS A 178 -18.39 -5.54 5.06
CA LYS A 178 -18.72 -4.24 5.66
C LYS A 178 -17.52 -3.29 5.57
N PRO A 179 -17.71 -2.06 5.05
CA PRO A 179 -16.66 -1.06 5.01
C PRO A 179 -16.27 -0.62 6.42
N ARG A 180 -14.98 -0.36 6.63
CA ARG A 180 -14.48 0.25 7.86
C ARG A 180 -14.90 1.71 7.94
N THR A 181 -15.02 2.23 9.16
CA THR A 181 -15.23 3.67 9.37
C THR A 181 -13.95 4.45 9.11
N ARG A 182 -14.06 5.74 8.77
CA ARG A 182 -12.92 6.62 8.58
C ARG A 182 -11.99 6.65 9.80
N ALA A 183 -12.57 6.72 11.00
CA ALA A 183 -11.81 6.76 12.26
C ALA A 183 -11.01 5.47 12.50
N GLN A 184 -11.57 4.30 12.18
CA GLN A 184 -10.85 3.03 12.26
C GLN A 184 -9.66 3.01 11.30
N MET A 185 -9.87 3.44 10.05
CA MET A 185 -8.80 3.50 9.05
C MET A 185 -7.71 4.48 9.45
N GLU A 186 -8.06 5.66 9.95
CA GLU A 186 -7.09 6.65 10.39
C GLU A 186 -6.27 6.16 11.60
N SER A 187 -6.92 5.47 12.54
CA SER A 187 -6.22 4.87 13.68
C SER A 187 -5.21 3.81 13.24
N GLU A 188 -5.59 2.95 12.29
CA GLU A 188 -4.69 1.93 11.73
C GLU A 188 -3.54 2.55 10.94
N ALA A 189 -3.84 3.58 10.12
CA ALA A 189 -2.81 4.28 9.36
C ALA A 189 -1.78 4.93 10.28
N ARG A 190 -2.23 5.60 11.36
CA ARG A 190 -1.35 6.19 12.37
C ARG A 190 -0.51 5.15 13.09
N TYR A 191 -1.11 4.00 13.43
CA TYR A 191 -0.39 2.90 14.06
C TYR A 191 0.72 2.35 13.14
N LEU A 192 0.40 2.05 11.88
CA LEU A 192 1.37 1.53 10.92
C LEU A 192 2.45 2.55 10.55
N ALA A 193 2.13 3.85 10.52
CA ALA A 193 3.09 4.90 10.22
C ALA A 193 4.26 4.94 11.21
N ALA A 194 4.06 4.50 12.46
CA ALA A 194 5.11 4.48 13.48
C ALA A 194 6.24 3.48 13.19
N PHE A 195 6.11 2.63 12.17
CA PHE A 195 7.10 1.63 11.77
C PHE A 195 7.89 2.05 10.53
N PHE A 196 7.75 3.30 10.07
CA PHE A 196 8.46 3.81 8.90
C PHE A 196 9.13 5.15 9.21
N ALA A 197 10.35 5.32 8.70
CA ALA A 197 11.07 6.59 8.70
C ALA A 197 11.69 6.80 7.30
N ASP A 198 11.48 7.97 6.70
CA ASP A 198 12.01 8.35 5.38
C ASP A 198 11.78 7.31 4.26
N GLY A 199 10.64 6.61 4.32
CA GLY A 199 10.27 5.58 3.34
C GLY A 199 10.99 4.25 3.52
N VAL A 200 11.56 4.01 4.70
CA VAL A 200 12.21 2.77 5.08
C VAL A 200 11.51 2.18 6.30
N TYR A 201 11.34 0.86 6.32
CA TYR A 201 10.85 0.14 7.48
C TYR A 201 11.87 0.21 8.63
N VAL A 202 11.38 0.52 9.83
CA VAL A 202 12.17 0.57 11.06
C VAL A 202 11.61 -0.48 12.02
N ALA A 203 12.39 -1.52 12.26
CA ALA A 203 11.98 -2.62 13.12
C ALA A 203 11.75 -2.15 14.56
N PRO A 204 10.81 -2.76 15.31
CA PRO A 204 10.50 -2.34 16.67
C PRO A 204 11.68 -2.37 17.64
N ARG A 205 12.69 -3.21 17.37
CA ARG A 205 13.89 -3.39 18.21
C ARG A 205 14.95 -2.32 17.99
N ASP A 206 14.84 -1.53 16.93
CA ASP A 206 15.79 -0.48 16.56
C ASP A 206 15.28 0.92 16.93
N ARG A 207 14.25 1.00 17.78
CA ARG A 207 13.64 2.24 18.29
C ARG A 207 14.20 2.57 19.69
N ASP A 208 15.51 2.79 19.78
CA ASP A 208 16.21 3.29 20.97
C ASP A 208 16.31 4.83 20.98
#